data_AF-A0A1T1CB02-F1
#
_entry.id   AF-A0A1T1CB02-F1
#
_cell.length_a   1.000
_cell.length_b   1.000
_cell.length_c   1.000
_cell.angle_alpha   90.00
_cell.angle_beta   90.00
_cell.angle_gamma   90.00
#
_symmetry.space_group_name_H-M   'P 1'
#
loop_
_entity.id
_entity.type
_entity.pdbx_description
1 polymer ?
#
loop_
_entity_poly.entity_id
_entity_poly.type
_entity_poly.pdbx_seq_one_letter_code
_entity_poly.pdbx_strand_id
1 'polypeptide(L)'
;MPYAVTHVRKQISNMNKTQKKNRLHGQSLAIQWVGKALQNVIVDVQAGGSIAHQLMGNDKSMDGGNGLETLALGCDYVMNFVLPFSLELALKSLLIKDGKEPRHTHDLFKLYDELSDEMKAKLQKEYFNHLRIAGFNETESLNELLLKHRKSFELGRYLENPEKMKNDEEKLQLAIYTVLGIIDLRNSDSLD
;
A
#
# COMPACT_ATOMS: atom_id res chain seq x y z
N MET A 1 2.44 6.04 -30.20
CA MET A 1 2.37 6.14 -28.71
C MET A 1 3.53 6.87 -27.98
N PRO A 2 4.59 7.45 -28.60
CA PRO A 2 5.65 8.11 -27.81
C PRO A 2 5.26 9.47 -27.21
N TYR A 3 4.35 10.22 -27.85
CA TYR A 3 3.98 11.59 -27.44
C TYR A 3 3.35 11.71 -26.03
N ALA A 4 2.49 10.76 -25.64
CA ALA A 4 1.83 10.78 -24.33
C ALA A 4 2.84 10.55 -23.19
N VAL A 5 3.82 9.66 -23.39
CA VAL A 5 4.86 9.35 -22.40
C VAL A 5 5.81 10.54 -22.21
N THR A 6 6.16 11.25 -23.30
CA THR A 6 7.02 12.44 -23.23
C THR A 6 6.34 13.61 -22.51
N HIS A 7 5.04 13.82 -22.74
CA HIS A 7 4.28 14.87 -22.05
C HIS A 7 4.11 14.62 -20.56
N VAL A 8 3.80 13.38 -20.17
CA VAL A 8 3.68 13.00 -18.74
C VAL A 8 5.02 13.17 -18.02
N ARG A 9 6.14 12.76 -18.65
CA ARG A 9 7.49 12.96 -18.08
C ARG A 9 7.85 14.44 -17.90
N LYS A 10 7.50 15.29 -18.88
CA LYS A 10 7.78 16.74 -18.84
C LYS A 10 6.89 17.48 -17.82
N GLN A 11 5.67 17.01 -17.59
CA GLN A 11 4.82 17.50 -16.49
C GLN A 11 5.38 17.10 -15.13
N ILE A 12 5.87 15.86 -14.97
CA ILE A 12 6.46 15.37 -13.72
C ILE A 12 7.74 16.14 -13.36
N SER A 13 8.58 16.49 -14.34
CA SER A 13 9.83 17.23 -14.09
C SER A 13 9.62 18.66 -13.59
N ASN A 14 8.44 19.25 -13.82
CA ASN A 14 8.13 20.64 -13.47
C ASN A 14 7.29 20.78 -12.20
N MET A 15 7.00 19.67 -11.51
CA MET A 15 6.20 19.72 -10.28
C MET A 15 7.01 20.30 -9.12
N ASN A 16 6.42 21.26 -8.42
CA ASN A 16 7.00 21.73 -7.16
C ASN A 16 6.81 20.67 -6.04
N LYS A 17 7.51 20.84 -4.91
CA LYS A 17 7.48 19.88 -3.79
C LYS A 17 6.06 19.60 -3.30
N THR A 18 5.22 20.64 -3.17
CA THR A 18 3.83 20.52 -2.71
C THR A 18 2.98 19.68 -3.67
N GLN A 19 3.10 19.92 -4.98
CA GLN A 19 2.41 19.15 -6.01
C GLN A 19 2.85 17.69 -6.00
N LYS A 20 4.16 17.43 -5.86
CA LYS A 20 4.72 16.07 -5.81
C LYS A 20 4.19 15.30 -4.59
N LYS A 21 4.19 15.93 -3.41
CA LYS A 21 3.58 15.41 -2.17
C LYS A 21 2.12 15.04 -2.37
N ASN A 22 1.29 15.99 -2.81
CA ASN A 22 -0.16 15.78 -2.95
C ASN A 22 -0.47 14.65 -3.95
N ARG A 23 0.31 14.56 -5.04
CA ARG A 23 0.19 13.46 -6.00
C ARG A 23 0.52 12.11 -5.39
N LEU A 24 1.66 11.98 -4.70
CA LEU A 24 2.06 10.71 -4.09
C LEU A 24 1.07 10.28 -2.99
N HIS A 25 0.57 11.24 -2.21
CA HIS A 25 -0.51 11.02 -1.25
C HIS A 25 -1.78 10.46 -1.91
N GLY A 26 -2.29 11.14 -2.94
CA GLY A 26 -3.49 10.71 -3.65
C GLY A 26 -3.31 9.36 -4.35
N GLN A 27 -2.13 9.09 -4.90
CA GLN A 27 -1.81 7.79 -5.49
C GLN A 27 -1.79 6.67 -4.43
N SER A 28 -1.17 6.93 -3.28
CA SER A 28 -1.15 5.98 -2.15
C SER A 28 -2.57 5.64 -1.69
N LEU A 29 -3.42 6.67 -1.48
CA LEU A 29 -4.81 6.51 -1.09
C LEU A 29 -5.62 5.69 -2.11
N ALA A 30 -5.49 6.01 -3.40
CA ALA A 30 -6.20 5.26 -4.45
C ALA A 30 -5.79 3.78 -4.46
N ILE A 31 -4.50 3.49 -4.34
CA ILE A 31 -3.98 2.11 -4.34
C ILE A 31 -4.37 1.37 -3.06
N GLN A 32 -4.44 2.06 -1.91
CA GLN A 32 -4.96 1.50 -0.66
C GLN A 32 -6.39 0.98 -0.83
N TRP A 33 -7.25 1.78 -1.46
CA TRP A 33 -8.63 1.40 -1.76
C TRP A 33 -8.73 0.22 -2.73
N VAL A 34 -7.86 0.15 -3.74
CA VAL A 34 -7.76 -1.03 -4.61
C VAL A 34 -7.40 -2.26 -3.79
N GLY A 35 -6.40 -2.17 -2.91
CA GLY A 35 -6.05 -3.27 -2.01
C GLY A 35 -7.22 -3.71 -1.13
N LYS A 36 -8.01 -2.76 -0.61
CA LYS A 36 -9.18 -3.09 0.23
C LYS A 36 -10.29 -3.78 -0.58
N ALA A 37 -10.53 -3.32 -1.81
CA ALA A 37 -11.51 -3.94 -2.70
C ALA A 37 -11.12 -5.39 -3.02
N LEU A 38 -9.85 -5.65 -3.33
CA LEU A 38 -9.33 -7.01 -3.58
C LEU A 38 -9.48 -7.91 -2.35
N GLN A 39 -9.18 -7.39 -1.15
CA GLN A 39 -9.37 -8.13 0.10
C GLN A 39 -10.84 -8.52 0.29
N ASN A 40 -11.77 -7.60 0.03
CA ASN A 40 -13.20 -7.87 0.15
C ASN A 40 -13.68 -8.92 -0.86
N VAL A 41 -13.11 -8.96 -2.07
CA VAL A 41 -13.40 -10.00 -3.06
C VAL A 41 -12.96 -11.37 -2.54
N ILE A 42 -11.76 -11.48 -1.95
CA ILE A 42 -11.28 -12.74 -1.39
C ILE A 42 -12.20 -13.24 -0.27
N VAL A 43 -12.60 -12.35 0.64
CA VAL A 43 -13.54 -12.69 1.73
C VAL A 43 -14.87 -13.17 1.17
N ASP A 44 -15.40 -12.51 0.14
CA ASP A 44 -16.64 -12.94 -0.52
C ASP A 44 -16.48 -14.33 -1.16
N VAL A 45 -15.39 -14.58 -1.90
CA VAL A 45 -15.09 -15.90 -2.48
C VAL A 45 -15.05 -16.99 -1.40
N GLN A 46 -14.38 -16.74 -0.28
CA GLN A 46 -14.31 -17.67 0.84
C GLN A 46 -15.68 -17.94 1.49
N ALA A 47 -16.60 -16.97 1.41
CA ALA A 47 -17.97 -17.09 1.90
C ALA A 47 -18.95 -17.69 0.86
N GLY A 48 -18.47 -18.16 -0.29
CA GLY A 48 -19.28 -18.77 -1.35
C GLY A 48 -19.48 -17.91 -2.60
N GLY A 49 -18.87 -16.72 -2.65
CA GLY A 49 -18.63 -15.98 -3.90
C GLY A 49 -19.85 -15.29 -4.51
N SER A 50 -20.83 -14.86 -3.73
CA SER A 50 -22.07 -14.25 -4.27
C SER A 50 -21.78 -12.98 -5.07
N ILE A 51 -20.96 -12.07 -4.53
CA ILE A 51 -20.60 -10.81 -5.19
C ILE A 51 -19.62 -11.10 -6.33
N ALA A 52 -18.63 -11.96 -6.11
CA ALA A 52 -17.66 -12.37 -7.11
C ALA A 52 -18.35 -12.99 -8.34
N HIS A 53 -19.37 -13.83 -8.13
CA HIS A 53 -20.19 -14.37 -9.21
C HIS A 53 -20.98 -13.29 -9.95
N GLN A 54 -21.55 -12.32 -9.25
CA GLN A 54 -22.23 -11.19 -9.90
C GLN A 54 -21.27 -10.34 -10.74
N LEU A 55 -20.05 -10.12 -10.26
CA LEU A 55 -19.04 -9.30 -10.93
C LEU A 55 -18.43 -10.00 -12.15
N MET A 56 -18.17 -11.31 -12.06
CA MET A 56 -17.57 -12.09 -13.14
C MET A 56 -18.59 -12.68 -14.13
N GLY A 57 -19.88 -12.76 -13.73
CA GLY A 57 -20.90 -13.41 -14.54
C GLY A 57 -20.55 -14.87 -14.86
N ASN A 58 -20.62 -15.23 -16.14
CA ASN A 58 -20.32 -16.57 -16.67
C ASN A 58 -18.91 -16.68 -17.26
N ASP A 59 -18.03 -15.70 -17.02
CA ASP A 59 -16.69 -15.74 -17.55
C ASP A 59 -15.91 -16.92 -16.98
N LYS A 60 -15.39 -17.75 -17.89
CA LYS A 60 -14.52 -18.87 -17.54
C LYS A 60 -13.10 -18.35 -17.40
N SER A 61 -12.38 -18.89 -16.43
CA SER A 61 -10.93 -18.72 -16.41
C SER A 61 -10.33 -19.29 -17.70
N MET A 62 -9.34 -18.58 -18.27
CA MET A 62 -8.65 -18.98 -19.49
C MET A 62 -7.92 -20.33 -19.36
N ASP A 63 -7.58 -20.73 -18.13
CA ASP A 63 -6.95 -22.02 -17.81
C ASP A 63 -7.95 -23.18 -17.68
N GLY A 64 -9.26 -22.92 -17.80
CA GLY A 64 -10.32 -23.91 -17.65
C GLY A 64 -10.57 -24.38 -16.21
N GLY A 65 -9.93 -23.75 -15.22
CA GLY A 65 -10.09 -24.03 -13.79
C GLY A 65 -11.33 -23.39 -13.15
N ASN A 66 -11.44 -23.55 -11.83
CA ASN A 66 -12.48 -22.90 -11.04
C ASN A 66 -12.26 -21.38 -11.00
N GLY A 67 -13.09 -20.62 -11.72
CA GLY A 67 -12.95 -19.17 -11.83
C GLY A 67 -12.92 -18.42 -10.50
N LEU A 68 -13.63 -18.89 -9.48
CA LEU A 68 -13.62 -18.24 -8.16
C LEU A 68 -12.29 -18.46 -7.41
N GLU A 69 -11.75 -19.68 -7.44
CA GLU A 69 -10.47 -19.98 -6.82
C GLU A 69 -9.33 -19.23 -7.54
N THR A 70 -9.35 -19.22 -8.87
CA THR A 70 -8.39 -18.45 -9.67
C THR A 70 -8.51 -16.94 -9.40
N LEU A 71 -9.73 -16.42 -9.21
CA LEU A 71 -9.95 -15.02 -8.83
C LEU A 71 -9.35 -14.69 -7.47
N ALA A 72 -9.64 -15.49 -6.43
CA ALA A 72 -9.10 -15.26 -5.09
C ALA A 72 -7.57 -15.30 -5.09
N LEU A 73 -6.98 -16.28 -5.78
CA LEU A 73 -5.53 -16.38 -5.93
C LEU A 73 -4.95 -15.18 -6.70
N GLY A 74 -5.62 -14.74 -7.77
CA GLY A 74 -5.23 -13.54 -8.51
C GLY A 74 -5.29 -12.26 -7.66
N CYS A 75 -6.29 -12.12 -6.81
CA CYS A 75 -6.39 -11.03 -5.85
C CYS A 75 -5.21 -11.06 -4.85
N ASP A 76 -4.86 -12.23 -4.29
CA ASP A 76 -3.72 -12.39 -3.39
C ASP A 76 -2.40 -11.93 -4.07
N TYR A 77 -2.16 -12.37 -5.31
CA TYR A 77 -0.98 -11.95 -6.10
C TYR A 77 -0.90 -10.43 -6.25
N VAL A 78 -2.01 -9.79 -6.58
CA VAL A 78 -2.04 -8.34 -6.81
C VAL A 78 -1.84 -7.58 -5.50
N MET A 79 -2.48 -8.01 -4.40
CA MET A 79 -2.35 -7.37 -3.08
C MET A 79 -0.90 -7.34 -2.58
N ASN A 80 -0.16 -8.42 -2.81
CA ASN A 80 1.26 -8.53 -2.44
C ASN A 80 2.16 -7.49 -3.12
N PHE A 81 1.70 -6.92 -4.22
CA PHE A 81 2.36 -5.82 -4.91
C PHE A 81 1.76 -4.46 -4.52
N VAL A 82 0.43 -4.33 -4.55
CA VAL A 82 -0.22 -3.02 -4.40
C VAL A 82 -0.12 -2.44 -2.99
N LEU A 83 -0.15 -3.27 -1.94
CA LEU A 83 -0.08 -2.77 -0.56
C LEU A 83 1.32 -2.24 -0.21
N PRO A 84 2.43 -2.99 -0.44
CA PRO A 84 3.77 -2.43 -0.25
C PRO A 84 4.00 -1.19 -1.10
N PHE A 85 3.45 -1.13 -2.32
CA PHE A 85 3.64 0.01 -3.20
C PHE A 85 2.87 1.24 -2.72
N SER A 86 1.63 1.06 -2.24
CA SER A 86 0.88 2.14 -1.59
C SER A 86 1.64 2.69 -0.38
N LEU A 87 2.23 1.83 0.45
CA LEU A 87 3.00 2.23 1.62
C LEU A 87 4.29 2.96 1.24
N GLU A 88 4.98 2.52 0.18
CA GLU A 88 6.12 3.23 -0.39
C GLU A 88 5.76 4.68 -0.76
N LEU A 89 4.64 4.87 -1.47
CA LEU A 89 4.17 6.19 -1.88
C LEU A 89 3.78 7.05 -0.69
N ALA A 90 3.16 6.46 0.34
CA ALA A 90 2.81 7.15 1.59
C ALA A 90 4.07 7.66 2.30
N LEU A 91 5.07 6.79 2.49
CA LEU A 91 6.34 7.15 3.14
C LEU A 91 7.11 8.22 2.35
N LYS A 92 7.15 8.11 1.03
CA LYS A 92 7.76 9.13 0.16
C LYS A 92 7.03 10.47 0.25
N SER A 93 5.70 10.46 0.33
CA SER A 93 4.91 11.66 0.55
C SER A 93 5.22 12.31 1.90
N LEU A 94 5.33 11.51 2.96
CA LEU A 94 5.68 11.97 4.30
C LEU A 94 7.10 12.57 4.35
N LEU A 95 8.09 11.95 3.71
CA LEU A 95 9.46 12.47 3.62
C LEU A 95 9.50 13.84 2.94
N ILE A 96 8.78 14.01 1.83
CA ILE A 96 8.69 15.31 1.14
C ILE A 96 8.04 16.36 2.03
N LYS A 97 7.04 15.97 2.83
CA LYS A 97 6.40 16.85 3.80
C LYS A 97 7.36 17.31 4.90
N ASP A 98 8.31 16.46 5.30
CA ASP A 98 9.41 16.80 6.21
C ASP A 98 10.57 17.54 5.52
N GLY A 99 10.38 18.00 4.28
CA GLY A 99 11.37 18.76 3.52
C GLY A 99 12.49 17.90 2.94
N LYS A 100 12.45 16.57 3.11
CA LYS A 100 13.45 15.62 2.63
C LYS A 100 13.11 15.15 1.21
N GLU A 101 14.14 14.99 0.38
CA GLU A 101 13.96 14.36 -0.94
C GLU A 101 14.10 12.84 -0.78
N PRO A 102 13.06 12.05 -1.05
CA PRO A 102 13.09 10.61 -0.84
C PRO A 102 14.01 9.91 -1.83
N ARG A 103 14.72 8.87 -1.38
CA ARG A 103 15.56 8.05 -2.25
C ARG A 103 14.75 7.29 -3.30
N HIS A 104 15.38 7.02 -4.44
CA HIS A 104 14.87 6.11 -5.48
C HIS A 104 15.05 4.64 -5.06
N THR A 105 14.25 4.22 -4.08
CA THR A 105 14.25 2.84 -3.55
C THR A 105 12.82 2.33 -3.37
N HIS A 106 12.67 1.01 -3.41
CA HIS A 106 11.46 0.27 -3.05
C HIS A 106 11.55 -0.37 -1.65
N ASP A 107 12.72 -0.25 -1.00
CA ASP A 107 12.97 -0.74 0.34
C ASP A 107 12.26 0.15 1.37
N LEU A 108 11.13 -0.34 1.87
CA LEU A 108 10.27 0.37 2.83
C LEU A 108 10.99 0.69 4.14
N PHE A 109 11.85 -0.21 4.60
CA PHE A 109 12.63 -0.01 5.82
C PHE A 109 13.60 1.16 5.65
N LYS A 110 14.29 1.27 4.51
CA LYS A 110 15.15 2.43 4.23
C LYS A 110 14.40 3.74 4.18
N LEU A 111 13.20 3.76 3.58
CA LEU A 111 12.36 4.97 3.53
C LEU A 111 11.89 5.40 4.93
N TYR A 112 11.50 4.45 5.76
CA TYR A 112 11.13 4.72 7.14
C TYR A 112 12.32 5.20 7.97
N ASP A 113 13.50 4.63 7.76
CA ASP A 113 14.71 5.01 8.49
C ASP A 113 15.17 6.45 8.18
N GLU A 114 14.79 6.99 7.03
CA GLU A 114 15.04 8.39 6.67
C GLU A 114 14.17 9.41 7.45
N LEU A 115 13.10 8.98 8.13
CA LEU A 115 12.27 9.86 8.97
C LEU A 115 13.03 10.29 10.25
N SER A 116 12.61 11.40 10.86
CA SER A 116 13.15 11.79 12.18
C SER A 116 12.69 10.81 13.26
N ASP A 117 13.45 10.70 14.36
CA ASP A 117 13.07 9.84 15.49
C ASP A 117 11.72 10.23 16.09
N GLU A 118 11.41 11.53 16.13
CA GLU A 118 10.10 12.04 16.54
C GLU A 118 8.97 11.50 15.64
N MET A 119 9.16 11.54 14.32
CA MET A 119 8.17 11.04 13.36
C MET A 119 8.02 9.52 13.45
N LYS A 120 9.13 8.79 13.60
CA LYS A 120 9.14 7.34 13.82
C LYS A 120 8.35 6.98 15.08
N ALA A 121 8.58 7.70 16.18
CA ALA A 121 7.86 7.50 17.44
C ALA A 121 6.35 7.79 17.30
N LYS A 122 5.98 8.87 16.60
CA LYS A 122 4.57 9.20 16.32
C LYS A 122 3.88 8.13 15.49
N LEU A 123 4.50 7.70 14.39
CA LEU A 123 4.01 6.60 13.56
C LEU A 123 3.84 5.31 14.35
N GLN A 124 4.84 4.95 15.16
CA GLN A 124 4.81 3.73 15.96
C GLN A 124 3.65 3.74 16.96
N LYS A 125 3.43 4.88 17.62
CA LYS A 125 2.32 5.05 18.56
C LYS A 125 0.97 4.89 17.87
N GLU A 126 0.75 5.58 16.75
CA GLU A 126 -0.52 5.51 16.04
C GLU A 126 -0.76 4.14 15.40
N TYR A 127 0.28 3.49 14.88
CA TYR A 127 0.20 2.13 14.38
C TYR A 127 -0.23 1.15 15.47
N PHE A 128 0.35 1.24 16.68
CA PHE A 128 -0.09 0.43 17.82
C PHE A 128 -1.53 0.73 18.25
N ASN A 129 -1.95 1.99 18.24
CA ASN A 129 -3.35 2.35 18.51
C ASN A 129 -4.29 1.64 17.54
N HIS A 130 -3.94 1.65 16.25
CA HIS A 130 -4.74 1.04 15.18
C HIS A 130 -4.79 -0.48 15.30
N LEU A 131 -3.65 -1.14 15.57
CA LEU A 131 -3.59 -2.59 15.83
C LEU A 131 -4.53 -2.99 16.99
N ARG A 132 -4.48 -2.23 18.09
CA ARG A 132 -5.34 -2.48 19.25
C ARG A 132 -6.82 -2.33 18.93
N ILE A 133 -7.19 -1.27 18.19
CA ILE A 133 -8.59 -1.04 17.77
C ILE A 133 -9.08 -2.17 16.87
N ALA A 134 -8.22 -2.67 15.98
CA ALA A 134 -8.53 -3.78 15.09
C ALA A 134 -8.50 -5.16 15.78
N GLY A 135 -8.20 -5.23 17.08
CA GLY A 135 -8.26 -6.48 17.86
C GLY A 135 -7.04 -7.38 17.71
N PHE A 136 -5.91 -6.87 17.18
CA PHE A 136 -4.67 -7.63 17.15
C PHE A 136 -4.06 -7.72 18.56
N ASN A 137 -3.76 -8.94 18.98
CA ASN A 137 -3.08 -9.21 20.26
C ASN A 137 -1.54 -9.11 20.17
N GLU A 138 -1.00 -8.81 18.99
CA GLU A 138 0.44 -8.82 18.73
C GLU A 138 1.12 -7.47 19.01
N THR A 139 2.40 -7.53 19.39
CA THR A 139 3.26 -6.37 19.68
C THR A 139 4.17 -5.99 18.52
N GLU A 140 3.93 -6.50 17.31
CA GLU A 140 4.78 -6.23 16.16
C GLU A 140 4.88 -4.71 15.91
N SER A 141 6.12 -4.21 15.92
CA SER A 141 6.40 -2.82 15.63
C SER A 141 6.22 -2.52 14.14
N LEU A 142 5.94 -1.26 13.80
CA LEU A 142 5.89 -0.83 12.41
C LEU A 142 7.24 -1.13 11.72
N ASN A 143 8.34 -0.92 12.44
CA ASN A 143 9.68 -1.19 11.95
C ASN A 143 9.88 -2.67 11.56
N GLU A 144 9.41 -3.60 12.39
CA GLU A 144 9.49 -5.04 12.10
C GLU A 144 8.67 -5.42 10.87
N LEU A 145 7.44 -4.91 10.75
CA LEU A 145 6.60 -5.10 9.56
C LEU A 145 7.32 -4.59 8.30
N LEU A 146 7.85 -3.37 8.32
CA LEU A 146 8.57 -2.80 7.17
C LEU A 146 9.83 -3.59 6.83
N LEU A 147 10.54 -4.12 7.84
CA LEU A 147 11.72 -4.95 7.63
C LEU A 147 11.38 -6.28 6.93
N LYS A 148 10.25 -6.92 7.28
CA LYS A 148 9.75 -8.12 6.58
C LYS A 148 9.46 -7.84 5.11
N HIS A 149 8.89 -6.67 4.83
CA HIS A 149 8.49 -6.24 3.48
C HIS A 149 9.58 -5.47 2.71
N ARG A 150 10.79 -5.33 3.25
CA ARG A 150 11.90 -4.57 2.61
C ARG A 150 12.23 -5.06 1.20
N LYS A 151 11.99 -6.34 0.90
CA LYS A 151 12.30 -7.02 -0.36
C LYS A 151 11.06 -7.36 -1.18
N SER A 152 9.91 -6.74 -0.90
CA SER A 152 8.64 -7.10 -1.57
C SER A 152 8.73 -7.02 -3.10
N PHE A 153 9.60 -6.16 -3.64
CA PHE A 153 9.80 -5.98 -5.07
C PHE A 153 11.09 -6.63 -5.62
N GLU A 154 11.96 -7.17 -4.76
CA GLU A 154 13.18 -7.85 -5.24
C GLU A 154 12.82 -9.19 -5.87
N LEU A 155 13.40 -9.47 -7.04
CA LEU A 155 13.34 -10.77 -7.73
C LEU A 155 11.93 -11.28 -8.05
N GLY A 156 10.92 -10.41 -8.08
CA GLY A 156 9.55 -10.84 -8.35
C GLY A 156 8.97 -11.75 -7.27
N ARG A 157 9.49 -11.72 -6.03
CA ARG A 157 9.08 -12.61 -4.94
C ARG A 157 7.56 -12.61 -4.67
N TYR A 158 6.89 -11.47 -4.90
CA TYR A 158 5.44 -11.34 -4.83
C TYR A 158 4.67 -12.19 -5.86
N LEU A 159 5.32 -12.58 -6.96
CA LEU A 159 4.81 -13.49 -8.00
C LEU A 159 5.12 -14.96 -7.72
N GLU A 160 6.11 -15.25 -6.87
CA GLU A 160 6.60 -16.63 -6.68
C GLU A 160 5.98 -17.32 -5.46
N ASN A 161 5.61 -16.57 -4.41
CA ASN A 161 5.13 -17.18 -3.16
C ASN A 161 4.12 -16.30 -2.40
N PRO A 162 2.90 -16.12 -2.93
CA PRO A 162 1.89 -15.22 -2.34
C PRO A 162 1.39 -15.70 -0.97
N GLU A 163 1.31 -17.01 -0.75
CA GLU A 163 0.81 -17.60 0.50
C GLU A 163 1.68 -17.24 1.71
N LYS A 164 3.00 -17.10 1.52
CA LYS A 164 3.91 -16.65 2.59
C LYS A 164 3.76 -15.16 2.94
N MET A 165 3.07 -14.39 2.10
CA MET A 165 2.83 -12.96 2.28
C MET A 165 1.40 -12.67 2.76
N LYS A 166 0.54 -13.70 2.77
CA LYS A 166 -0.92 -13.65 2.99
C LYS A 166 -1.37 -13.32 4.43
N ASN A 167 -0.45 -12.94 5.31
CA ASN A 167 -0.74 -12.70 6.72
C ASN A 167 -0.50 -11.26 7.17
N ASP A 168 0.01 -10.42 6.27
CA ASP A 168 0.42 -9.06 6.60
C ASP A 168 -0.46 -8.01 5.90
N GLU A 169 -1.47 -8.37 5.10
CA GLU A 169 -2.29 -7.41 4.35
C GLU A 169 -3.03 -6.44 5.24
N GLU A 170 -3.66 -6.94 6.31
CA GLU A 170 -4.38 -6.09 7.26
C GLU A 170 -3.40 -5.14 7.99
N LYS A 171 -2.23 -5.66 8.37
CA LYS A 171 -1.18 -4.85 9.00
C LYS A 171 -0.62 -3.81 8.06
N LEU A 172 -0.38 -4.14 6.80
CA LEU A 172 0.03 -3.21 5.75
C LEU A 172 -1.04 -2.15 5.51
N GLN A 173 -2.32 -2.53 5.46
CA GLN A 173 -3.44 -1.59 5.34
C GLN A 173 -3.49 -0.61 6.52
N LEU A 174 -3.30 -1.10 7.75
CA LEU A 174 -3.22 -0.26 8.95
C LEU A 174 -1.99 0.65 8.91
N ALA A 175 -0.83 0.15 8.48
CA ALA A 175 0.38 0.94 8.32
C ALA A 175 0.19 2.08 7.29
N ILE A 176 -0.43 1.78 6.14
CA ILE A 176 -0.78 2.80 5.13
C ILE A 176 -1.72 3.85 5.75
N TYR A 177 -2.80 3.40 6.40
CA TYR A 177 -3.76 4.29 7.05
C TYR A 177 -3.09 5.19 8.10
N THR A 178 -2.18 4.64 8.90
CA THR A 178 -1.39 5.41 9.88
C THR A 178 -0.54 6.48 9.22
N VAL A 179 0.21 6.15 8.16
CA VAL A 179 1.08 7.11 7.47
C VAL A 179 0.26 8.22 6.81
N LEU A 180 -0.83 7.86 6.11
CA LEU A 180 -1.72 8.83 5.46
C LEU A 180 -2.42 9.74 6.49
N GLY A 181 -2.91 9.18 7.60
CA GLY A 181 -3.54 9.96 8.67
C GLY A 181 -2.61 11.02 9.27
N ILE A 182 -1.32 10.70 9.46
CA ILE A 182 -0.33 11.71 9.91
C ILE A 182 -0.12 12.80 8.86
N ILE A 183 -0.10 12.46 7.57
CA ILE A 183 0.03 13.44 6.50
C ILE A 183 -1.16 14.39 6.52
N ASP A 184 -2.39 13.88 6.69
CA ASP A 184 -3.61 14.67 6.66
C ASP A 184 -3.76 15.57 7.89
N LEU A 185 -3.50 15.07 9.11
CA LEU A 185 -3.53 15.89 10.32
C LEU A 185 -2.58 17.10 10.22
N ARG A 186 -1.39 16.88 9.66
CA ARG A 186 -0.44 17.98 9.47
C ARG A 186 -0.80 18.90 8.30
N ASN A 187 -1.76 18.55 7.45
CA ASN A 187 -2.25 19.44 6.38
C ASN A 187 -3.32 20.38 6.94
N SER A 188 -4.11 19.92 7.93
CA SER A 188 -5.05 20.77 8.67
C SER A 188 -4.34 21.79 9.56
N ASP A 189 -3.22 21.42 10.20
CA ASP A 189 -2.44 22.34 11.06
C ASP A 189 -1.75 23.50 10.29
N SER A 190 -1.79 23.49 8.95
CA SER A 190 -1.20 24.53 8.10
C SER A 190 -2.23 25.52 7.51
N LEU A 191 -3.48 25.44 7.97
CA LEU A 191 -4.59 26.32 7.55
C LEU A 191 -5.03 27.31 8.64
N ASP A 192 -4.35 27.32 9.79
CA ASP A 192 -4.44 28.34 10.84
C ASP A 192 -3.19 29.26 10.82
#